data_AF-A0A8T0AMJ4-F1
#
_entry.id   AF-A0A8T0AMJ4-F1
#
_cell.length_a   1.000
_cell.length_b   1.000
_cell.length_c   1.000
_cell.angle_alpha   90.00
_cell.angle_beta   90.00
_cell.angle_gamma   90.00
#
_symmetry.space_group_name_H-M   'P 1'
#
loop_
_entity.id
_entity.type
_entity.pdbx_description
1 polymer ?
#
loop_
_entity_poly.entity_id
_entity_poly.type
_entity_poly.pdbx_seq_one_letter_code
_entity_poly.pdbx_strand_id
1 'polypeptide(L)' 'MKLREALDKDYNTILKFFQGVNYQGVKDVLATFEPEASDKTAIVLLLLMSYFKEPKDSIVLDVDVTH' A
#
# COMPACT_ATOMS: atom_id res chain seq x y z
N MET A 1 0.19 5.43 -16.52
CA MET A 1 1.20 6.48 -16.19
C MET A 1 0.76 7.36 -15.02
N LYS A 2 -0.46 7.90 -15.02
CA LYS A 2 -0.99 8.78 -13.97
C LYS A 2 -0.83 8.26 -12.52
N LEU A 3 -0.99 6.95 -12.29
CA LEU A 3 -0.84 6.36 -10.95
C LEU A 3 0.60 6.45 -10.44
N ARG A 4 1.59 6.03 -11.25
CA ARG A 4 3.01 6.12 -10.90
C ARG A 4 3.42 7.56 -10.60
N GLU A 5 2.99 8.50 -11.42
CA GLU A 5 3.28 9.93 -11.23
C GLU A 5 2.67 10.49 -9.94
N ALA A 6 1.43 10.10 -9.61
CA ALA A 6 0.78 10.48 -8.37
C ALA A 6 1.51 9.89 -7.15
N LEU A 7 1.87 8.61 -7.21
CA LEU A 7 2.59 7.92 -6.13
C LEU A 7 3.99 8.48 -5.93
N ASP A 8 4.72 8.80 -7.00
CA ASP A 8 6.04 9.42 -6.91
C ASP A 8 5.95 10.86 -6.35
N LYS A 9 4.94 11.63 -6.75
CA LYS A 9 4.71 13.00 -6.26
C LYS A 9 4.44 13.02 -4.76
N ASP A 10 3.60 12.11 -4.27
CA ASP A 10 3.17 12.06 -2.87
C ASP A 10 3.94 11.03 -2.03
N TYR A 11 4.98 10.41 -2.60
CA TYR A 11 5.77 9.33 -2.00
C TYR A 11 6.20 9.62 -0.56
N ASN A 12 6.81 10.78 -0.33
CA ASN A 12 7.32 11.16 1.00
C ASN A 12 6.20 11.34 2.02
N THR A 13 5.04 11.82 1.58
CA THR A 13 3.86 12.00 2.43
C THR A 13 3.29 10.64 2.83
N ILE A 14 3.16 9.73 1.86
CA ILE A 14 2.67 8.37 2.08
C ILE A 14 3.63 7.59 3.00
N LEU A 15 4.94 7.72 2.79
CA LEU A 15 5.94 7.05 3.62
C LEU A 15 5.89 7.54 5.08
N LYS A 16 5.79 8.86 5.29
CA LYS A 16 5.65 9.44 6.65
C LYS A 16 4.38 8.96 7.35
N PHE A 17 3.28 8.83 6.61
CA PHE A 17 2.05 8.25 7.16
C PHE A 17 2.32 6.83 7.67
N PHE A 18 2.89 5.94 6.83
CA PHE A 18 3.15 4.56 7.22
C PHE A 18 4.21 4.39 8.33
N GLN A 19 5.18 5.31 8.44
CA GLN A 19 6.12 5.32 9.57
C GLN A 19 5.44 5.59 10.92
N GLY A 20 4.31 6.31 10.93
CA GLY A 20 3.51 6.56 12.13
C GLY A 20 2.53 5.44 12.48
N VAL A 21 2.37 4.46 11.59
CA VAL A 21 1.36 3.40 11.70
C VAL A 21 1.95 2.21 12.48
N ASN A 22 1.36 1.87 13.64
CA ASN A 22 1.80 0.76 14.48
C ASN A 22 1.19 -0.59 14.05
N TYR A 23 1.40 -0.99 12.78
CA TYR A 23 0.97 -2.28 12.24
C TYR A 23 2.16 -3.15 11.86
N GLN A 24 2.18 -4.40 12.32
CA GLN A 24 3.34 -5.29 12.13
C GLN A 24 3.69 -5.48 10.64
N GLY A 25 2.69 -5.75 9.78
CA GLY A 25 2.93 -5.91 8.34
C GLY A 25 3.48 -4.64 7.65
N VAL A 26 3.16 -3.46 8.17
CA VAL A 26 3.74 -2.20 7.69
C VAL A 26 5.20 -2.08 8.15
N LYS A 27 5.50 -2.42 9.41
CA LYS A 27 6.87 -2.43 9.93
C LYS A 27 7.77 -3.41 9.16
N ASP A 28 7.24 -4.58 8.82
CA ASP A 28 7.99 -5.61 8.10
C ASP A 28 8.36 -5.09 6.69
N VAL A 29 7.41 -4.47 5.97
CA VAL A 29 7.69 -3.84 4.66
C VAL A 29 8.70 -2.71 4.79
N LEU A 30 8.57 -1.83 5.79
CA LEU A 30 9.52 -0.74 6.03
C LEU A 30 10.93 -1.25 6.40
N ALA A 31 11.05 -2.37 7.08
CA ALA A 31 12.34 -2.96 7.45
C ALA A 31 13.08 -3.59 6.25
N THR A 32 12.35 -4.00 5.22
CA THR A 32 12.92 -4.54 3.97
C THR A 32 13.24 -3.46 2.92
N PHE A 33 12.90 -2.20 3.20
CA PHE A 33 13.07 -1.11 2.25
C PHE A 33 14.50 -0.56 2.25
N GLU A 34 15.15 -0.61 1.09
CA GLU A 34 16.41 0.09 0.82
C GLU A 34 16.16 1.33 -0.05
N PRO A 35 16.37 2.56 0.49
CA PRO A 35 16.05 3.82 -0.20
C PRO A 35 16.73 4.05 -1.54
N GLU A 36 17.92 3.48 -1.73
CA GLU A 36 18.73 3.71 -2.92
C GLU A 36 18.55 2.62 -4.00
N ALA A 37 18.00 1.46 -3.62
CA ALA A 37 17.85 0.31 -4.51
C ALA A 37 16.39 0.02 -4.91
N SER A 38 15.42 0.53 -4.16
CA SER A 38 14.03 0.10 -4.26
C SER A 38 13.13 1.08 -5.05
N ASP A 39 12.23 0.54 -5.88
CA ASP A 39 11.25 1.32 -6.62
C ASP A 39 10.19 1.92 -5.67
N LYS A 40 10.13 3.25 -5.62
CA LYS A 40 9.20 4.04 -4.79
C LYS A 40 7.74 3.64 -4.94
N THR A 41 7.32 3.38 -6.17
CA THR A 41 5.94 2.97 -6.47
C THR A 41 5.67 1.57 -5.92
N ALA A 42 6.63 0.64 -6.07
CA ALA A 42 6.48 -0.71 -5.54
C ALA A 42 6.36 -0.73 -4.01
N ILE A 43 7.17 0.07 -3.31
CA ILE A 43 7.10 0.18 -1.84
C ILE A 43 5.75 0.73 -1.39
N VAL A 44 5.26 1.79 -2.04
CA VAL A 44 3.97 2.37 -1.67
C VAL A 44 2.85 1.35 -1.87
N LEU A 45 2.88 0.57 -2.96
CA LEU A 45 1.92 -0.50 -3.18
C LEU A 45 2.01 -1.59 -2.10
N LEU A 46 3.21 -2.01 -1.72
CA LEU A 46 3.41 -2.98 -0.64
C LEU A 46 2.90 -2.46 0.72
N LEU A 47 3.15 -1.19 1.03
CA LEU A 47 2.65 -0.55 2.26
C LEU A 47 1.13 -0.48 2.28
N LEU A 48 0.50 -0.11 1.15
CA LEU A 48 -0.95 -0.10 1.00
C LEU A 48 -1.53 -1.51 1.21
N MET A 49 -0.96 -2.54 0.57
CA MET A 49 -1.43 -3.92 0.73
C MET A 49 -1.25 -4.43 2.17
N SER A 50 -0.11 -4.14 2.80
CA SER A 50 0.16 -4.51 4.20
C SER A 50 -0.73 -3.79 5.21
N TYR A 51 -1.11 -2.54 4.92
CA TYR A 51 -1.98 -1.75 5.79
C TYR A 51 -3.45 -2.10 5.64
N PHE A 52 -3.93 -2.20 4.39
CA PHE A 52 -5.31 -2.56 4.11
C PHE A 52 -5.61 -4.03 4.31
N LYS A 53 -4.57 -4.87 4.54
CA LYS A 53 -4.61 -6.28 4.93
C LYS A 53 -5.80 -6.97 4.30
N GLU A 54 -5.63 -7.47 3.06
CA GLU A 54 -6.65 -8.18 2.28
C GLU A 54 -7.83 -8.59 3.15
N PRO A 55 -8.96 -7.91 3.04
CA PRO A 55 -10.12 -8.36 3.74
C PRO A 55 -10.45 -9.68 3.09
N LYS A 56 -10.22 -10.77 3.83
CA LYS A 56 -10.74 -12.08 3.46
C LYS A 56 -12.25 -12.02 3.13
N ASP A 57 -12.91 -10.93 3.53
CA ASP A 57 -14.34 -10.68 3.40
C ASP A 57 -14.76 -9.40 2.62
N SER A 58 -13.88 -8.58 2.01
CA SER A 58 -14.32 -7.31 1.35
C SER A 58 -14.20 -7.24 -0.17
N ILE A 59 -13.86 -8.33 -0.84
CA ILE A 59 -14.21 -8.48 -2.25
C ILE A 59 -15.46 -9.37 -2.32
N VAL A 60 -16.54 -8.91 -1.70
CA VAL A 60 -17.87 -9.32 -2.15
C VAL A 60 -18.14 -8.47 -3.37
N LEU A 61 -17.86 -9.02 -4.55
CA LEU A 61 -18.53 -8.57 -5.75
C LEU A 61 -20.00 -8.93 -5.50
N ASP A 62 -20.81 -7.93 -5.16
CA ASP A 62 -22.26 -8.07 -5.10
C ASP A 62 -22.68 -8.52 -6.50
N VAL A 63 -22.89 -9.83 -6.66
CA VAL A 63 -23.37 -10.38 -7.91
C VAL A 63 -24.84 -10.01 -7.89
N ASP A 64 -25.24 -9.05 -8.73
CA ASP A 64 -26.65 -8.74 -8.98
C ASP A 64 -27.37 -10.02 -9.42
N VAL A 65 -27.85 -10.81 -8.47
CA VAL A 65 -28.79 -11.89 -8.74
C VAL A 65 -30.16 -11.21 -8.79
N THR A 66 -30.46 -10.69 -9.97
CA THR A 66 -31.81 -10.27 -10.33
C THR A 66 -32.70 -11.52 -10.28
N HIS A 67 -33.64 -11.55 -9.33
CA HIS A 67 -34.74 -12.53 -9.28
C HIS A 67 -35.89 -12.13 -10.21
#